data_AF-A0A7J9IHE1-F1
#
_entry.id   AF-A0A7J9IHE1-F1
#
_cell.length_a   1.000
_cell.length_b   1.000
_cell.length_c   1.000
_cell.angle_alpha   90.00
_cell.angle_beta   90.00
_cell.angle_gamma   90.00
#
_symmetry.space_group_name_H-M   'P 1'
#
loop_
_entity.id
_entity.type
_entity.pdbx_description
1 polymer ?
#
loop_
_entity_poly.entity_id
_entity_poly.type
_entity_poly.pdbx_seq_one_letter_code
_entity_poly.pdbx_strand_id
1 'polypeptide(L)'
;MALNGSVNLQVRGGSAGVIESFYGVVKPITILSRTLEIRPSGKIVSGTTEIPFSITLRNPKEDNSERFYETFHGTNISIQYLATVDIMRGYLHKSLSATVEFIVETDLLNPPISPEMVIFYITQDTQRHPILPELKSGGFRITGRISTQCSMLEPLSGELTVEASVLPICSIDIHLLRVESVLLGEKIITETSLIQTTQIADGDVCRNMTLPIYVVLPRLLTCPTVLA
;
A
#
# COMPACT_ATOMS: atom_id res chain seq x y z
N MET A 1 -10.78 33.97 6.78
CA MET A 1 -10.84 32.75 5.93
C MET A 1 -9.50 32.07 6.06
N ALA A 2 -9.47 30.78 6.37
CA ALA A 2 -8.23 30.04 6.58
C ALA A 2 -8.21 28.76 5.74
N LEU A 3 -7.05 28.40 5.21
CA LEU A 3 -6.77 27.10 4.61
C LEU A 3 -6.04 26.24 5.64
N ASN A 4 -6.58 25.07 5.93
CA ASN A 4 -5.97 24.05 6.77
C ASN A 4 -5.59 22.86 5.88
N GLY A 5 -4.30 22.60 5.72
CA GLY A 5 -3.79 21.38 5.11
C GLY A 5 -3.46 20.37 6.20
N SER A 6 -4.00 19.16 6.12
CA SER A 6 -3.62 18.07 7.03
C SER A 6 -3.36 16.78 6.27
N VAL A 7 -2.35 16.04 6.71
CA VAL A 7 -2.01 14.73 6.17
C VAL A 7 -2.06 13.75 7.31
N ASN A 8 -2.93 12.76 7.19
CA ASN A 8 -3.18 11.81 8.26
C ASN A 8 -3.00 10.39 7.76
N LEU A 9 -2.15 9.63 8.45
CA LEU A 9 -2.20 8.18 8.39
C LEU A 9 -3.26 7.72 9.39
N GLN A 10 -4.31 7.08 8.88
CA GLN A 10 -5.45 6.61 9.67
C GLN A 10 -5.58 5.10 9.56
N VAL A 11 -5.92 4.48 10.70
CA VAL A 11 -6.35 3.10 10.75
C VAL A 11 -7.84 3.06 10.42
N ARG A 12 -8.26 2.25 9.44
CA ARG A 12 -9.65 2.04 9.05
C ARG A 12 -10.18 0.72 9.62
N GLY A 13 -11.41 0.71 10.15
CA GLY A 13 -12.10 -0.48 10.63
C GLY A 13 -12.85 -1.19 9.51
N GLY A 14 -12.12 -1.66 8.49
CA GLY A 14 -12.71 -2.16 7.23
C GLY A 14 -12.96 -3.67 7.16
N SER A 15 -12.28 -4.48 7.98
CA SER A 15 -12.42 -5.93 8.00
C SER A 15 -12.43 -6.48 9.42
N ALA A 16 -13.25 -7.52 9.66
CA ALA A 16 -13.27 -8.32 10.89
C ALA A 16 -11.86 -8.87 11.18
N GLY A 17 -11.08 -8.15 11.98
CA GLY A 17 -9.65 -8.34 12.13
C GLY A 17 -9.09 -7.75 13.43
N VAL A 18 -7.83 -8.06 13.74
CA VAL A 18 -7.19 -7.57 14.97
C VAL A 18 -7.02 -6.05 14.92
N ILE A 19 -6.79 -5.47 13.73
CA ILE A 19 -6.66 -4.02 13.55
C ILE A 19 -7.98 -3.29 13.83
N GLU A 20 -9.14 -3.87 13.49
CA GLU A 20 -10.46 -3.29 13.76
C GLU A 20 -10.73 -3.11 15.25
N SER A 21 -10.24 -4.02 16.10
CA SER A 21 -10.43 -3.93 17.56
C SER A 21 -9.74 -2.70 18.20
N PHE A 22 -8.87 -2.02 17.46
CA PHE A 22 -8.18 -0.80 17.87
C PHE A 22 -8.67 0.45 17.13
N TYR A 23 -9.71 0.32 16.29
CA TYR A 23 -10.35 1.44 15.62
C TYR A 23 -10.91 2.42 16.66
N GLY A 24 -10.27 3.58 16.79
CA GLY A 24 -10.56 4.60 17.82
C GLY A 24 -9.51 4.76 18.92
N VAL A 25 -8.55 3.83 19.05
CA VAL A 25 -7.44 3.91 20.03
C VAL A 25 -6.19 4.51 19.37
N VAL A 26 -5.95 4.22 18.10
CA VAL A 26 -4.81 4.76 17.35
C VAL A 26 -5.14 6.18 16.91
N LYS A 27 -4.40 7.16 17.44
CA LYS A 27 -4.51 8.54 16.96
C LYS A 27 -3.95 8.63 15.55
N PRO A 28 -4.60 9.36 14.62
CA PRO A 28 -4.05 9.62 13.31
C PRO A 28 -2.63 10.19 13.42
N ILE A 29 -1.69 9.65 12.63
CA ILE A 29 -0.34 10.21 12.56
C ILE A 29 -0.39 11.38 11.60
N THR A 30 -0.22 12.58 12.13
CA THR A 30 -0.18 13.80 11.33
C THR A 30 1.19 13.94 10.68
N ILE A 31 1.26 13.77 9.35
CA ILE A 31 2.49 13.90 8.54
C ILE A 31 2.77 15.36 8.21
N LEU A 32 1.73 16.18 8.01
CA LEU A 32 1.82 17.62 7.78
C LEU A 32 0.56 18.27 8.34
N SER A 33 0.73 19.40 9.03
CA SER A 33 -0.37 20.29 9.40
C SER A 33 0.05 21.74 9.18
N ARG A 34 -0.62 22.43 8.26
CA ARG A 34 -0.32 23.83 7.93
C ARG A 34 -1.60 24.63 7.87
N THR A 35 -1.56 25.82 8.46
CA THR A 35 -2.66 26.78 8.42
C THR A 35 -2.19 28.07 7.76
N LEU A 36 -2.95 28.55 6.78
CA LEU A 36 -2.72 29.81 6.10
C LEU A 36 -3.96 30.69 6.24
N GLU A 37 -3.81 31.89 6.79
CA GLU A 37 -4.86 32.90 6.73
C GLU A 37 -4.92 33.49 5.31
N ILE A 38 -5.99 33.17 4.58
CA ILE A 38 -6.20 33.61 3.19
C ILE A 38 -6.66 35.08 3.17
N ARG A 39 -7.52 35.44 4.13
CA ARG A 39 -8.09 36.79 4.23
C ARG A 39 -8.53 37.09 5.67
N PRO A 40 -8.21 38.29 6.20
CA PRO A 40 -8.66 38.72 7.51
C PRO A 40 -10.18 38.94 7.56
N SER A 41 -10.70 39.09 8.77
CA SER A 41 -12.11 39.37 9.04
C SER A 41 -12.61 40.59 8.26
N GLY A 42 -13.75 40.44 7.59
CA GLY A 42 -14.32 41.51 6.77
C GLY A 42 -15.58 41.08 6.03
N LYS A 43 -16.09 41.98 5.17
CA LYS A 43 -17.28 41.73 4.34
C LYS A 43 -16.87 41.13 2.99
N ILE A 44 -17.64 40.15 2.54
CA ILE A 44 -17.62 39.64 1.16
C ILE A 44 -18.80 40.29 0.44
N VAL A 45 -18.54 40.89 -0.72
CA VAL A 45 -19.57 41.56 -1.52
C VAL A 45 -20.50 40.54 -2.17
N SER A 46 -21.71 40.98 -2.54
CA SER A 46 -22.62 40.11 -3.29
C SER A 46 -22.02 39.76 -4.66
N GLY A 47 -22.22 38.52 -5.11
CA GLY A 47 -21.65 37.98 -6.34
C GLY A 47 -20.56 36.96 -6.08
N THR A 48 -19.76 36.68 -7.11
CA THR A 48 -18.63 35.74 -7.05
C THR A 48 -17.37 36.48 -6.62
N THR A 49 -16.70 35.97 -5.58
CA THR A 49 -15.41 36.50 -5.12
C THR A 49 -14.37 35.39 -5.25
N GLU A 50 -13.30 35.66 -6.00
CA GLU A 50 -12.15 34.77 -6.13
C GLU A 50 -10.98 35.35 -5.32
N ILE A 51 -10.32 34.52 -4.50
CA ILE A 51 -9.20 34.96 -3.66
C ILE A 51 -8.02 34.04 -3.96
N PRO A 52 -6.95 34.53 -4.60
CA PRO A 52 -5.77 33.72 -4.86
C PRO A 52 -5.04 33.43 -3.55
N PHE A 53 -4.52 32.22 -3.41
CA PHE A 53 -3.68 31.82 -2.30
C PHE A 53 -2.58 30.88 -2.81
N SER A 54 -1.50 30.77 -2.04
CA SER A 54 -0.43 29.81 -2.28
C SER A 54 0.09 29.33 -0.94
N ILE A 55 0.34 28.03 -0.83
CA ILE A 55 0.90 27.41 0.36
C ILE A 55 2.10 26.55 -0.04
N THR A 56 3.22 26.76 0.64
CA THR A 56 4.41 25.94 0.45
C THR A 56 4.31 24.73 1.38
N LEU A 57 4.19 23.52 0.82
CA LEU A 57 4.04 22.28 1.60
C LEU A 57 5.36 21.80 2.21
N ARG A 58 6.50 22.07 1.55
CA ARG A 58 7.84 21.71 2.03
C ARG A 58 8.78 22.90 1.90
N ASN A 59 9.48 23.24 2.99
CA ASN A 59 10.52 24.26 2.96
C ASN A 59 11.89 23.57 2.75
N PRO A 60 12.61 23.81 1.64
CA PRO A 60 13.91 23.18 1.38
C PRO A 60 15.00 23.51 2.41
N LYS A 61 14.77 24.55 3.22
CA LYS A 61 15.71 25.05 4.24
C LYS A 61 15.44 24.51 5.65
N GLU A 62 14.33 23.79 5.85
CA GLU A 62 14.03 23.09 7.12
C GLU A 62 14.52 21.65 7.01
N ASP A 63 15.36 21.24 7.97
CA ASP A 63 16.11 19.99 7.97
C ASP A 63 15.18 18.75 8.06
N ASN A 64 15.20 17.93 7.01
CA ASN A 64 14.99 16.48 6.97
C ASN A 64 13.79 15.73 7.62
N SER A 65 12.71 16.36 8.12
CA SER A 65 11.67 15.58 8.84
C SER A 65 10.33 15.31 8.12
N GLU A 66 9.92 16.08 7.11
CA GLU A 66 8.60 15.89 6.47
C GLU A 66 8.74 15.13 5.14
N ARG A 67 8.80 13.79 5.22
CA ARG A 67 8.66 12.91 4.04
C ARG A 67 7.18 12.76 3.70
N PHE A 68 6.81 13.12 2.47
CA PHE A 68 5.50 12.76 1.94
C PHE A 68 5.47 11.31 1.50
N TYR A 69 4.35 10.66 1.78
CA TYR A 69 4.03 9.32 1.33
C TYR A 69 2.98 9.38 0.23
N GLU A 70 2.98 8.39 -0.64
CA GLU A 70 1.93 8.28 -1.66
C GLU A 70 0.54 8.20 -1.01
N THR A 71 -0.45 8.86 -1.60
CA THR A 71 -1.84 8.73 -1.16
C THR A 71 -2.26 7.27 -1.30
N PHE A 72 -2.80 6.70 -0.23
CA PHE A 72 -3.15 5.28 -0.18
C PHE A 72 -4.46 5.08 0.57
N HIS A 73 -5.31 4.21 0.05
CA HIS A 73 -6.56 3.82 0.69
C HIS A 73 -6.68 2.29 0.70
N GLY A 74 -6.06 1.68 1.70
CA GLY A 74 -6.14 0.25 1.95
C GLY A 74 -7.37 -0.15 2.76
N THR A 75 -7.38 -1.43 3.14
CA THR A 75 -8.44 -1.98 4.00
C THR A 75 -8.26 -1.49 5.43
N ASN A 76 -7.01 -1.50 5.91
CA ASN A 76 -6.68 -1.20 7.30
C ASN A 76 -5.93 0.12 7.46
N ILE A 77 -5.19 0.57 6.44
CA ILE A 77 -4.39 1.80 6.51
C ILE A 77 -4.84 2.75 5.40
N SER A 78 -4.92 4.05 5.72
CA SER A 78 -5.16 5.10 4.75
C SER A 78 -4.19 6.25 4.97
N ILE A 79 -3.53 6.71 3.91
CA ILE A 79 -2.73 7.93 3.85
C ILE A 79 -3.52 8.92 3.01
N GLN A 80 -4.05 9.96 3.65
CA GLN A 80 -4.96 10.92 3.03
C GLN A 80 -4.46 12.36 3.22
N TYR A 81 -4.53 13.14 2.15
CA TYR A 81 -4.09 14.53 2.07
C TYR A 81 -5.28 15.44 1.84
N LEU A 82 -5.63 16.26 2.83
CA LEU A 82 -6.82 17.11 2.80
C LEU A 82 -6.44 18.59 2.85
N ALA A 83 -7.11 19.37 2.03
CA ALA A 83 -7.12 20.83 2.07
C ALA A 83 -8.53 21.32 2.43
N THR A 84 -8.67 21.97 3.57
CA THR A 84 -9.94 22.49 4.08
C THR A 84 -9.91 24.01 4.12
N VAL A 85 -10.89 24.65 3.49
CA VAL A 85 -11.09 26.11 3.57
C VAL A 85 -12.24 26.41 4.51
N ASP A 86 -11.95 27.15 5.57
CA ASP A 86 -12.91 27.56 6.57
C ASP A 86 -13.24 29.07 6.48
N ILE A 87 -14.53 29.38 6.46
CA ILE A 87 -15.08 30.73 6.55
C ILE A 87 -15.87 30.84 7.85
N MET A 88 -15.24 31.46 8.85
CA MET A 88 -15.89 31.82 10.09
C MET A 88 -16.89 32.95 9.83
N ARG A 89 -18.11 32.80 10.33
CA ARG A 89 -19.19 33.80 10.24
C ARG A 89 -19.54 34.30 11.64
N GLY A 90 -20.35 35.35 11.72
CA GLY A 90 -20.81 35.89 13.00
C GLY A 90 -21.51 34.81 13.86
N TYR A 91 -21.53 35.01 15.18
CA TYR A 91 -21.95 34.01 16.18
C TYR A 91 -23.27 33.28 15.89
N LEU A 92 -24.24 33.96 15.25
CA LEU A 92 -25.56 33.41 14.92
C LEU A 92 -25.57 32.53 13.64
N HIS A 93 -24.49 32.50 12.89
CA HIS A 93 -24.38 31.76 11.63
C HIS A 93 -23.36 30.63 11.75
N LYS A 94 -23.71 29.43 11.27
CA LYS A 94 -22.75 28.31 11.15
C LYS A 94 -21.53 28.73 10.33
N SER A 95 -20.33 28.31 10.67
CA SER A 95 -19.19 28.45 9.75
C SER A 95 -19.47 27.72 8.43
N LEU A 96 -18.84 28.16 7.35
CA LEU A 96 -18.79 27.40 6.10
C LEU A 96 -17.45 26.70 6.04
N SER A 97 -17.44 25.45 5.59
CA SER A 97 -16.24 24.66 5.41
C SER A 97 -16.35 23.87 4.11
N ALA A 98 -15.26 23.80 3.36
CA ALA A 98 -15.15 22.98 2.17
C ALA A 98 -13.81 22.25 2.22
N THR A 99 -13.85 20.93 2.07
CA THR A 99 -12.66 20.07 2.09
C THR A 99 -12.50 19.40 0.75
N VAL A 100 -11.27 19.37 0.25
CA VAL A 100 -10.88 18.63 -0.95
C VAL A 100 -9.70 17.73 -0.61
N GLU A 101 -9.71 16.53 -1.17
CA GLU A 101 -8.55 15.64 -1.16
C GLU A 101 -7.69 15.92 -2.39
N PHE A 102 -6.37 15.91 -2.19
CA PHE A 102 -5.42 15.93 -3.30
C PHE A 102 -4.55 14.68 -3.26
N ILE A 103 -4.09 14.25 -4.44
CA ILE A 103 -3.32 13.01 -4.57
C ILE A 103 -1.84 13.37 -4.59
N VAL A 104 -1.07 12.69 -3.74
CA VAL A 104 0.38 12.73 -3.74
C VAL A 104 0.87 11.43 -4.33
N GLU A 105 1.67 11.51 -5.39
CA GLU A 105 2.37 10.39 -6.01
C GLU A 105 3.87 10.61 -5.82
N THR A 106 4.61 9.55 -5.50
CA THR A 106 6.06 9.69 -5.36
C THR A 106 6.69 9.63 -6.75
N ASP A 107 7.48 10.64 -7.10
CA ASP A 107 8.17 10.66 -8.39
C ASP A 107 9.05 9.41 -8.58
N LEU A 108 8.83 8.71 -9.69
CA LEU A 108 9.58 7.52 -10.15
C LEU A 108 11.04 7.84 -10.55
N LEU A 109 11.57 9.00 -10.14
CA LEU A 109 12.91 9.48 -10.49
C LEU A 109 14.05 8.71 -9.79
N ASN A 110 13.72 7.78 -8.90
CA ASN A 110 14.69 6.79 -8.47
C ASN A 110 15.03 5.91 -9.69
N PRO A 111 16.33 5.68 -9.97
CA PRO A 111 16.72 4.83 -11.08
C PRO A 111 15.96 3.50 -11.00
N PRO A 112 15.56 2.91 -12.14
CA PRO A 112 14.83 1.65 -12.15
C PRO A 112 15.59 0.68 -11.26
N ILE A 113 14.95 0.26 -10.17
CA ILE A 113 15.56 -0.71 -9.28
C ILE A 113 15.78 -1.94 -10.16
N SER A 114 17.05 -2.30 -10.37
CA SER A 114 17.35 -3.49 -11.17
C SER A 114 16.66 -4.66 -10.50
N PRO A 115 15.80 -5.42 -11.21
CA PRO A 115 15.07 -6.52 -10.61
C PRO A 115 16.07 -7.52 -10.02
N GLU A 116 16.09 -7.62 -8.70
CA GLU A 116 16.91 -8.61 -8.01
C GLU A 116 16.19 -9.96 -8.09
N MET A 117 16.78 -10.88 -8.85
CA MET A 117 16.28 -12.24 -8.97
C MET A 117 16.72 -13.05 -7.75
N VAL A 118 15.76 -13.58 -6.99
CA VAL A 118 16.05 -14.46 -5.86
C VAL A 118 15.64 -15.88 -6.21
N ILE A 119 16.55 -16.82 -5.92
CA ILE A 119 16.31 -18.25 -6.08
C ILE A 119 15.50 -18.75 -4.89
N PHE A 120 14.47 -19.53 -5.16
CA PHE A 120 13.67 -20.19 -4.14
C PHE A 120 13.65 -21.70 -4.36
N TYR A 121 13.39 -22.41 -3.26
CA TYR A 121 13.23 -23.85 -3.23
C TYR A 121 12.01 -24.16 -2.38
N ILE A 122 11.11 -25.00 -2.92
CA ILE A 122 9.92 -25.48 -2.24
C ILE A 122 10.12 -26.98 -2.07
N THR A 123 10.37 -27.40 -0.84
CA THR A 123 10.49 -28.80 -0.44
C THR A 123 9.61 -29.07 0.77
N GLN A 124 9.54 -30.32 1.20
CA GLN A 124 8.85 -30.71 2.43
C GLN A 124 9.34 -29.94 3.68
N ASP A 125 10.62 -29.59 3.73
CA ASP A 125 11.24 -28.93 4.88
C ASP A 125 11.02 -27.40 4.88
N THR A 126 10.64 -26.82 3.75
CA THR A 126 10.37 -25.38 3.63
C THR A 126 8.90 -25.04 3.85
N GLN A 127 8.00 -26.03 4.01
CA GLN A 127 6.57 -25.79 4.17
C GLN A 127 6.18 -25.48 5.61
N ARG A 128 5.44 -24.39 5.78
CA ARG A 128 4.78 -24.05 7.05
C ARG A 128 3.39 -24.70 7.19
N HIS A 129 2.78 -25.08 6.08
CA HIS A 129 1.46 -25.70 6.05
C HIS A 129 1.56 -27.22 6.13
N PRO A 130 0.56 -27.91 6.71
CA PRO A 130 0.50 -29.36 6.68
C PRO A 130 0.49 -29.87 5.23
N ILE A 131 1.46 -30.72 4.91
CA ILE A 131 1.52 -31.46 3.65
C ILE A 131 1.11 -32.93 3.85
N LEU A 132 0.70 -33.57 2.76
CA LEU A 132 0.29 -34.97 2.73
C LEU A 132 1.42 -35.90 3.24
N PRO A 133 1.11 -36.98 3.99
CA PRO A 133 2.11 -37.92 4.49
C PRO A 133 3.02 -38.51 3.41
N GLU A 134 2.48 -38.77 2.22
CA GLU A 134 3.19 -39.28 1.05
C GLU A 134 4.22 -38.28 0.54
N LEU A 135 3.90 -36.98 0.57
CA LEU A 135 4.85 -35.91 0.22
C LEU A 135 5.91 -35.71 1.31
N LYS A 136 5.64 -36.05 2.57
CA LYS A 136 6.65 -36.00 3.66
C LYS A 136 7.66 -37.15 3.59
N SER A 137 7.24 -38.32 3.12
CA SER A 137 8.10 -39.52 3.05
C SER A 137 8.76 -39.68 1.68
N GLY A 138 8.01 -39.43 0.61
CA GLY A 138 8.49 -39.54 -0.76
C GLY A 138 9.07 -38.24 -1.32
N GLY A 139 8.72 -37.11 -0.74
CA GLY A 139 9.31 -35.81 -1.08
C GLY A 139 8.77 -35.18 -2.36
N PHE A 140 9.08 -33.89 -2.49
CA PHE A 140 8.93 -33.11 -3.70
C PHE A 140 9.95 -31.96 -3.67
N ARG A 141 10.30 -31.46 -4.84
CA ARG A 141 11.23 -30.35 -5.01
C ARG A 141 10.81 -29.52 -6.20
N ILE A 142 10.48 -28.26 -5.93
CA ILE A 142 10.26 -27.23 -6.93
C ILE A 142 11.33 -26.17 -6.71
N THR A 143 11.99 -25.78 -7.78
CA THR A 143 13.03 -24.75 -7.76
C THR A 143 12.62 -23.63 -8.69
N GLY A 144 13.13 -22.44 -8.48
CA GLY A 144 12.84 -21.33 -9.37
C GLY A 144 13.57 -20.08 -8.95
N ARG A 145 13.37 -19.04 -9.75
CA ARG A 145 13.81 -17.68 -9.43
C ARG A 145 12.71 -16.70 -9.76
N ILE A 146 12.57 -15.68 -8.93
CA ILE A 146 11.55 -14.65 -9.12
C ILE A 146 12.14 -13.29 -8.74
N SER A 147 11.70 -12.25 -9.43
CA SER A 147 12.07 -10.89 -9.05
C SER A 147 11.51 -10.52 -7.67
N THR A 148 12.32 -9.98 -6.78
CA THR A 148 11.85 -9.49 -5.47
C THR A 148 11.45 -8.03 -5.49
N GLN A 149 11.89 -7.30 -6.52
CA GLN A 149 11.59 -5.88 -6.71
C GLN A 149 11.24 -5.65 -8.18
N CYS A 150 10.19 -4.89 -8.44
CA CYS A 150 9.80 -4.52 -9.80
C CYS A 150 9.07 -3.18 -9.77
N SER A 151 9.06 -2.50 -10.93
CA SER A 151 8.21 -1.35 -11.14
C SER A 151 6.74 -1.79 -11.13
N MET A 152 5.86 -0.94 -10.63
CA MET A 152 4.40 -1.13 -10.68
C MET A 152 3.85 -1.24 -12.12
N LEU A 153 4.62 -0.74 -13.09
CA LEU A 153 4.26 -0.80 -14.52
C LEU A 153 4.72 -2.09 -15.19
N GLU A 154 5.66 -2.81 -14.58
CA GLU A 154 6.28 -4.01 -15.11
C GLU A 154 5.66 -5.26 -14.47
N PRO A 155 5.60 -6.39 -15.19
CA PRO A 155 5.15 -7.66 -14.66
C PRO A 155 6.19 -8.25 -13.69
N LEU A 156 5.70 -8.92 -12.65
CA LEU A 156 6.52 -9.80 -11.84
C LEU A 156 6.98 -10.98 -12.68
N SER A 157 8.30 -11.06 -12.89
CA SER A 157 8.92 -12.02 -13.80
C SER A 157 9.79 -13.03 -13.07
N GLY A 158 9.87 -14.24 -13.61
CA GLY A 158 10.66 -15.32 -13.06
C GLY A 158 10.50 -16.62 -13.84
N GLU A 159 10.93 -17.72 -13.25
CA GLU A 159 10.73 -19.06 -13.77
C GLU A 159 10.70 -20.07 -12.62
N LEU A 160 10.05 -21.19 -12.83
CA LEU A 160 10.03 -22.31 -11.88
C LEU A 160 10.14 -23.63 -12.62
N THR A 161 10.67 -24.64 -11.95
CA THR A 161 10.78 -26.01 -12.46
C THR A 161 10.38 -26.97 -11.35
N VAL A 162 9.45 -27.87 -11.65
CA VAL A 162 9.19 -29.03 -10.79
C VAL A 162 10.28 -30.04 -11.07
N GLU A 163 11.20 -30.25 -10.14
CA GLU A 163 12.32 -31.18 -10.36
C GLU A 163 11.93 -32.62 -9.98
N ALA A 164 11.19 -32.76 -8.87
CA ALA A 164 10.69 -34.05 -8.42
C ALA A 164 9.39 -33.89 -7.65
N SER A 165 8.50 -34.88 -7.76
CA SER A 165 7.32 -35.01 -6.90
C SER A 165 6.80 -36.43 -6.99
N VAL A 166 6.56 -37.07 -5.83
CA VAL A 166 5.99 -38.43 -5.77
C VAL A 166 4.49 -38.47 -6.04
N LEU A 167 3.81 -37.34 -5.91
CA LEU A 167 2.40 -37.18 -6.29
C LEU A 167 2.26 -36.25 -7.50
N PRO A 168 1.15 -36.35 -8.24
CA PRO A 168 0.78 -35.36 -9.23
C PRO A 168 0.67 -33.96 -8.63
N ILE A 169 1.23 -32.96 -9.29
CA ILE A 169 1.03 -31.55 -8.94
C ILE A 169 -0.04 -31.03 -9.88
N CYS A 170 -1.28 -30.89 -9.40
CA CYS A 170 -2.42 -30.55 -10.26
C CYS A 170 -2.51 -29.08 -10.66
N SER A 171 -1.92 -28.18 -9.87
CA SER A 171 -1.86 -26.76 -10.21
C SER A 171 -0.68 -26.10 -9.51
N ILE A 172 -0.24 -24.98 -10.06
CA ILE A 172 0.70 -24.07 -9.41
C ILE A 172 0.13 -22.67 -9.52
N ASP A 173 -0.15 -22.06 -8.37
CA ASP A 173 -0.74 -20.72 -8.27
C ASP A 173 0.23 -19.75 -7.58
N ILE A 174 0.28 -18.51 -8.06
CA ILE A 174 1.00 -17.40 -7.44
C ILE A 174 -0.02 -16.46 -6.81
N HIS A 175 0.14 -16.21 -5.51
CA HIS A 175 -0.67 -15.27 -4.75
C HIS A 175 0.07 -13.95 -4.54
N LEU A 176 -0.50 -12.87 -5.03
CA LEU A 176 -0.10 -11.52 -4.67
C LEU A 176 -0.85 -11.10 -3.41
N LEU A 177 -0.10 -10.90 -2.33
CA LEU A 177 -0.63 -10.53 -1.02
C LEU A 177 -0.24 -9.09 -0.70
N ARG A 178 -1.17 -8.32 -0.13
CA ARG A 178 -0.89 -7.03 0.48
C ARG A 178 -0.75 -7.20 1.98
N VAL A 179 0.34 -6.67 2.53
CA VAL A 179 0.63 -6.68 3.96
C VAL A 179 0.52 -5.24 4.47
N GLU A 180 -0.37 -5.02 5.42
CA GLU A 180 -0.56 -3.74 6.10
C GLU A 180 -0.12 -3.90 7.57
N SER A 181 0.83 -3.08 8.00
CA SER A 181 1.41 -3.15 9.35
C SER A 181 1.37 -1.80 10.04
N VAL A 182 1.00 -1.79 11.32
CA VAL A 182 0.92 -0.57 12.16
C VAL A 182 1.60 -0.84 13.49
N LEU A 183 2.36 0.14 13.99
CA LEU A 183 2.95 0.11 15.33
C LEU A 183 1.93 0.58 16.37
N LEU A 184 1.61 -0.27 17.36
CA LEU A 184 0.75 0.05 18.49
C LEU A 184 1.50 -0.17 19.81
N GLY A 185 1.88 0.92 20.48
CA GLY A 185 2.76 0.86 21.64
C GLY A 185 4.12 0.28 21.25
N GLU A 186 4.46 -0.88 21.82
CA GLU A 186 5.71 -1.61 21.52
C GLU A 186 5.50 -2.79 20.54
N LYS A 187 4.28 -3.00 20.03
CA LYS A 187 3.94 -4.15 19.19
C LYS A 187 3.60 -3.73 17.77
N ILE A 188 4.10 -4.47 16.78
CA ILE A 188 3.68 -4.34 15.39
C ILE A 188 2.50 -5.27 15.15
N ILE A 189 1.36 -4.70 14.76
CA ILE A 189 0.19 -5.44 14.31
C ILE A 189 0.23 -5.51 12.79
N THR A 190 -0.01 -6.69 12.23
CA THR A 190 0.07 -6.93 10.79
C THR A 190 -1.16 -7.68 10.31
N GLU A 191 -1.74 -7.22 9.22
CA GLU A 191 -2.79 -7.93 8.48
C GLU A 191 -2.36 -8.18 7.05
N THR A 192 -2.80 -9.32 6.51
CA THR A 192 -2.49 -9.74 5.14
C THR A 192 -3.80 -9.98 4.40
N SER A 193 -3.91 -9.41 3.20
CA SER A 193 -5.06 -9.55 2.31
C SER A 193 -4.62 -10.07 0.95
N LEU A 194 -5.40 -10.97 0.36
CA LEU A 194 -5.17 -11.47 -0.99
C LEU A 194 -5.63 -10.43 -2.01
N ILE A 195 -4.74 -10.04 -2.92
CA ILE A 195 -5.03 -9.07 -3.99
C ILE A 195 -5.35 -9.80 -5.30
N GLN A 196 -4.54 -10.79 -5.66
CA GLN A 196 -4.69 -11.53 -6.91
C GLN A 196 -4.14 -12.95 -6.77
N THR A 197 -4.83 -13.91 -7.38
CA THR A 197 -4.32 -15.25 -7.64
C THR A 197 -4.08 -15.41 -9.13
N THR A 198 -2.89 -15.87 -9.51
CA THR A 198 -2.54 -16.17 -10.91
C THR A 198 -2.13 -17.62 -11.01
N GLN A 199 -2.90 -18.41 -11.74
CA GLN A 199 -2.55 -19.80 -12.04
C GLN A 199 -1.47 -19.84 -13.13
N ILE A 200 -0.35 -20.48 -12.82
CA ILE A 200 0.81 -20.61 -13.71
C ILE A 200 0.82 -21.97 -14.42
N ALA A 201 0.25 -22.99 -13.78
CA ALA A 201 0.12 -24.32 -14.37
C ALA A 201 -1.16 -25.01 -13.89
N ASP A 202 -1.71 -25.86 -14.74
CA ASP A 202 -2.89 -26.69 -14.51
C ASP A 202 -2.67 -28.09 -15.10
N GLY A 203 -3.24 -29.10 -14.44
CA GLY A 203 -2.95 -30.51 -14.70
C GLY A 203 -1.65 -31.00 -14.05
N ASP A 204 -1.33 -32.29 -14.19
CA ASP A 204 -0.11 -32.87 -13.61
C ASP A 204 1.14 -32.26 -14.24
N VAL A 205 1.76 -31.30 -13.54
CA VAL A 205 2.86 -30.50 -14.06
C VAL A 205 4.06 -31.40 -14.42
N CYS A 206 4.59 -31.21 -15.63
CA CYS A 206 5.75 -31.93 -16.12
C CYS A 206 6.98 -31.68 -15.24
N ARG A 207 7.71 -32.76 -14.92
CA ARG A 207 8.97 -32.66 -14.19
C ARG A 207 10.08 -32.24 -15.15
N ASN A 208 11.05 -31.48 -14.65
CA ASN A 208 12.20 -30.95 -15.41
C ASN A 208 11.79 -30.08 -16.61
N MET A 209 10.60 -29.51 -16.58
CA MET A 209 10.15 -28.49 -17.52
C MET A 209 10.12 -27.15 -16.82
N THR A 210 10.85 -26.17 -17.37
CA THR A 210 10.87 -24.81 -16.84
C THR A 210 9.65 -24.04 -17.32
N LEU A 211 8.85 -23.57 -16.37
CA LEU A 211 7.65 -22.77 -16.57
C LEU A 211 7.97 -21.29 -16.32
N PRO A 212 7.59 -20.38 -17.22
CA PRO A 212 7.78 -18.95 -17.02
C PRO A 212 6.80 -18.41 -15.97
N ILE A 213 7.29 -17.54 -15.09
CA ILE A 213 6.46 -16.71 -14.21
C ILE A 213 6.34 -15.34 -14.87
N TYR A 214 5.10 -14.92 -15.13
CA TYR A 214 4.80 -13.60 -15.68
C TYR A 214 3.45 -13.13 -15.12
N VAL A 215 3.49 -12.32 -14.07
CA VAL A 215 2.29 -11.86 -13.34
C VAL A 215 2.16 -10.35 -13.49
N VAL A 216 1.12 -9.91 -14.21
CA VAL A 216 0.78 -8.49 -14.33
C VAL A 216 0.14 -8.00 -13.02
N LEU A 217 0.67 -6.92 -12.46
CA LEU A 217 0.16 -6.32 -11.23
C LEU A 217 -1.15 -5.55 -11.49
N PRO A 218 -2.20 -5.74 -10.67
CA PRO A 218 -3.49 -5.07 -10.86
C PRO A 218 -3.41 -3.62 -10.40
N ARG A 219 -3.16 -2.69 -11.34
CA ARG A 219 -2.86 -1.27 -11.09
C ARG A 219 -3.79 -0.54 -10.10
N LEU A 220 -5.07 -0.88 -10.05
CA LEU A 220 -6.04 -0.24 -9.15
C LEU A 220 -6.04 -0.80 -7.72
N LEU A 221 -5.38 -1.94 -7.50
CA LEU A 221 -5.39 -2.68 -6.23
C LEU A 221 -3.98 -2.80 -5.60
N THR A 222 -2.96 -2.34 -6.30
CA THR A 222 -1.56 -2.36 -5.86
C THR A 222 -1.03 -0.94 -5.73
N CYS A 223 -0.12 -0.73 -4.78
CA CYS A 223 0.61 0.52 -4.60
C CYS A 223 2.10 0.21 -4.37
N PRO A 224 3.00 1.20 -4.50
CA PRO A 224 4.38 1.06 -4.08
C PRO A 224 4.50 0.65 -2.61
N THR A 225 5.56 -0.08 -2.27
CA THR A 225 5.87 -0.44 -0.90
C THR A 225 6.25 0.80 -0.10
N VAL A 226 5.54 1.06 1.00
CA VAL A 226 5.84 2.14 1.95
C VAL A 226 6.43 1.54 3.22
N LEU A 227 7.62 2.02 3.59
CA LEU A 227 8.25 1.79 4.90
C LEU A 227 8.34 3.15 5.60
N ALA A 228 7.57 3.32 6.67
CA ALA A 228 7.38 4.58 7.41
C ALA A 228 7.56 4.35 8.90
#